data_AF-A0AAE3GA80-F1
#
_entry.id   AF-A0AAE3GA80-F1
#
_cell.length_a   1.000
_cell.length_b   1.000
_cell.length_c   1.000
_cell.angle_alpha   90.00
_cell.angle_beta   90.00
_cell.angle_gamma   90.00
#
_symmetry.space_group_name_H-M   'P 1'
#
loop_
_entity.id
_entity.type
_entity.pdbx_description
1 polymer ?
#
loop_
_entity_poly.entity_id
_entity_poly.type
_entity_poly.pdbx_seq_one_letter_code
_entity_poly.pdbx_strand_id
1 'polypeptide(L)'
;MLPGGARAPYGVYMAEHEPVSGLAVAVVREDGRWRCGSMDTSALTELDAAITELRRMRSTGAVFGMLAVDDEFFILLRPAPGGVALMLSDAAAALDYDIAADVLDLLRVDPPDEDDDELWPAGDLGVLADLGLPAAELQVIVDDVDLYPDEQLQMIASRCGFGDEFARLLDQLQQ
;
A
#
# COMPACT_ATOMS: atom_id res chain seq x y z
N MET A 1 19.76 -3.24 -54.60
CA MET A 1 19.40 -4.65 -54.41
C MET A 1 19.35 -4.92 -52.91
N LEU A 2 18.16 -4.94 -52.30
CA LEU A 2 17.93 -5.76 -51.09
C LEU A 2 17.40 -7.12 -51.59
N PRO A 3 17.69 -8.24 -50.90
CA PRO A 3 16.84 -8.66 -49.76
C PRO A 3 17.69 -9.27 -48.62
N GLY A 4 17.23 -9.55 -47.40
CA GLY A 4 15.94 -9.45 -46.74
C GLY A 4 16.16 -10.00 -45.32
N GLY A 5 15.65 -9.31 -44.31
CA GLY A 5 15.63 -9.75 -42.91
C GLY A 5 14.27 -9.38 -42.34
N ALA A 6 13.60 -10.37 -41.77
CA ALA A 6 12.16 -10.38 -41.50
C ALA A 6 11.67 -9.28 -40.53
N ARG A 7 10.54 -8.66 -40.87
CA ARG A 7 9.71 -7.88 -39.94
C ARG A 7 8.91 -8.84 -39.06
N ALA A 8 9.01 -8.69 -37.74
CA ALA A 8 7.97 -9.16 -36.83
C ALA A 8 6.76 -8.19 -36.96
N PRO A 9 5.52 -8.67 -37.19
CA PRO A 9 4.38 -7.79 -37.46
C PRO A 9 3.62 -7.31 -36.22
N TYR A 10 4.07 -7.62 -35.00
CA TYR A 10 3.41 -7.17 -33.77
C TYR A 10 4.45 -6.67 -32.77
N GLY A 11 4.86 -5.41 -32.94
CA GLY A 11 5.38 -4.62 -31.85
C GLY A 11 4.18 -4.17 -31.01
N VAL A 12 3.77 -5.01 -30.07
CA VAL A 12 3.07 -4.46 -28.90
C VAL A 12 4.15 -3.62 -28.24
N TYR A 13 3.95 -2.29 -28.27
CA TYR A 13 4.64 -1.42 -27.34
C TYR A 13 4.37 -2.04 -25.97
N MET A 14 5.37 -2.67 -25.36
CA MET A 14 5.34 -2.79 -23.92
C MET A 14 5.20 -1.35 -23.48
N ALA A 15 4.01 -0.97 -23.04
CA ALA A 15 3.89 0.25 -22.28
C ALA A 15 4.89 0.02 -21.15
N GLU A 16 5.99 0.75 -21.19
CA GLU A 16 6.74 1.00 -19.97
C GLU A 16 5.68 1.63 -19.07
N HIS A 17 5.01 0.83 -18.23
CA HIS A 17 4.22 1.40 -17.14
C HIS A 17 5.22 2.30 -16.44
N GLU A 18 4.91 3.60 -16.43
CA GLU A 18 5.72 4.57 -15.72
C GLU A 18 5.88 4.02 -14.30
N PRO A 19 7.11 3.99 -13.75
CA PRO A 19 7.32 3.38 -12.44
C PRO A 19 6.40 4.08 -11.45
N VAL A 20 5.43 3.33 -10.90
CA VAL A 20 4.47 3.85 -9.93
C VAL A 20 5.26 4.45 -8.78
N SER A 21 5.04 5.74 -8.56
CA SER A 21 5.73 6.47 -7.53
C SER A 21 5.07 6.20 -6.18
N GLY A 22 5.79 6.48 -5.08
CA GLY A 22 5.23 6.37 -3.76
C GLY A 22 6.15 5.70 -2.75
N LEU A 23 5.55 5.23 -1.67
CA LEU A 23 6.23 4.81 -0.46
C LEU A 23 5.75 3.43 -0.03
N ALA A 24 6.65 2.45 0.00
CA ALA A 24 6.36 1.13 0.54
C ALA A 24 7.18 0.87 1.81
N VAL A 25 6.51 0.78 2.96
CA VAL A 25 7.15 0.63 4.27
C VAL A 25 6.65 -0.63 4.98
N ALA A 26 7.60 -1.45 5.42
CA ALA A 26 7.35 -2.50 6.40
C ALA A 26 7.63 -1.99 7.81
N VAL A 27 6.65 -2.21 8.69
CA VAL A 27 6.74 -1.86 10.11
C VAL A 27 6.78 -3.13 10.94
N VAL A 28 7.81 -3.24 11.78
CA VAL A 28 8.03 -4.38 12.67
C VAL A 28 8.16 -3.88 14.11
N ARG A 29 7.45 -4.55 15.02
CA ARG A 29 7.65 -4.41 16.47
C ARG A 29 8.36 -5.63 17.01
N GLU A 30 9.54 -5.44 17.58
CA GLU A 30 10.35 -6.52 18.16
C GLU A 30 10.97 -6.02 19.48
N ASP A 31 10.89 -6.83 20.54
CA ASP A 31 11.40 -6.48 21.89
C ASP A 31 10.92 -5.11 22.41
N GLY A 32 9.69 -4.73 22.07
CA GLY A 32 9.08 -3.45 22.46
C GLY A 32 9.58 -2.23 21.68
N ARG A 33 10.41 -2.43 20.64
CA ARG A 33 10.93 -1.37 19.77
C ARG A 33 10.30 -1.44 18.39
N TRP A 34 10.06 -0.28 17.81
CA TRP A 34 9.62 -0.15 16.44
C TRP A 34 10.80 -0.10 15.48
N ARG A 35 10.60 -0.65 14.29
CA ARG A 35 11.53 -0.59 13.17
C ARG A 35 10.72 -0.41 11.90
N CYS A 36 11.07 0.60 11.11
CA CYS A 36 10.55 0.81 9.77
C CYS A 36 11.65 0.45 8.77
N GLY A 37 11.29 -0.15 7.65
CA GLY A 37 12.18 -0.40 6.53
C GLY A 37 11.44 -0.26 5.21
N SER A 38 12.14 0.22 4.18
CA SER A 38 11.57 0.27 2.83
C SER A 38 11.40 -1.14 2.27
N MET A 39 10.30 -1.35 1.58
CA MET A 39 10.04 -2.57 0.81
C MET A 39 10.54 -2.41 -0.62
N ASP A 40 10.53 -3.50 -1.38
CA ASP A 40 10.82 -3.43 -2.82
C ASP A 40 9.74 -2.61 -3.55
N THR A 41 10.11 -1.89 -4.61
CA THR A 41 9.17 -1.06 -5.39
C THR A 41 8.04 -1.87 -6.01
N SER A 42 8.26 -3.17 -6.27
CA SER A 42 7.18 -4.08 -6.70
C SER A 42 6.02 -4.16 -5.70
N ALA A 43 6.23 -3.84 -4.42
CA ALA A 43 5.16 -3.79 -3.43
C ALA A 43 4.11 -2.69 -3.71
N LEU A 44 4.43 -1.68 -4.53
CA LEU A 44 3.50 -0.62 -4.93
C LEU A 44 2.59 -1.04 -6.09
N THR A 45 2.94 -2.10 -6.84
CA THR A 45 2.19 -2.56 -8.01
C THR A 45 1.66 -3.98 -7.86
N GLU A 46 2.26 -4.79 -6.99
CA GLU A 46 1.93 -6.20 -6.80
C GLU A 46 1.62 -6.49 -5.31
N LEU A 47 0.34 -6.69 -4.99
CA LEU A 47 -0.10 -6.97 -3.62
C LEU A 47 0.54 -8.25 -3.06
N ASP A 48 0.68 -9.29 -3.88
CA ASP A 48 1.31 -10.56 -3.49
C ASP A 48 2.80 -10.39 -3.16
N ALA A 49 3.51 -9.48 -3.82
CA ALA A 49 4.90 -9.15 -3.51
C ALA A 49 4.98 -8.52 -2.11
N ALA A 50 4.12 -7.54 -1.83
CA ALA A 50 4.04 -6.88 -0.54
C ALA A 50 3.73 -7.87 0.60
N ILE A 51 2.71 -8.72 0.42
CA ILE A 51 2.33 -9.77 1.39
C ILE A 51 3.49 -10.75 1.62
N THR A 52 4.13 -11.19 0.53
CA THR A 52 5.23 -12.16 0.59
C THR A 52 6.42 -11.60 1.34
N GLU A 53 6.78 -10.34 1.09
CA GLU A 53 7.87 -9.66 1.77
C GLU A 53 7.60 -9.56 3.28
N LEU A 54 6.42 -9.09 3.69
CA LEU A 54 6.06 -9.00 5.11
C LEU A 54 6.07 -10.38 5.80
N ARG A 55 5.58 -11.42 5.13
CA ARG A 55 5.61 -12.80 5.67
C ARG A 55 7.03 -13.34 5.88
N ARG A 56 8.03 -12.82 5.16
CA ARG A 56 9.44 -13.19 5.36
C ARG A 56 10.05 -12.52 6.59
N MET A 57 9.46 -11.42 7.08
CA MET A 57 9.89 -10.73 8.29
C MET A 57 9.46 -11.56 9.52
N ARG A 58 10.29 -12.54 9.87
CA ARG A 58 10.08 -13.41 11.03
C ARG A 58 10.27 -12.63 12.33
N SER A 59 9.23 -11.91 12.77
CA SER A 59 9.19 -11.22 14.06
C SER A 59 8.31 -11.96 15.07
N THR A 60 8.61 -11.80 16.36
CA THR A 60 7.77 -12.27 17.46
C THR A 60 6.68 -11.27 17.85
N GLY A 61 6.73 -10.04 17.34
CA GLY A 61 5.72 -9.00 17.55
C GLY A 61 4.93 -8.66 16.28
N ALA A 62 4.41 -7.44 16.22
CA ALA A 62 3.58 -6.99 15.12
C ALA A 62 4.41 -6.79 13.84
N VAL A 63 3.83 -7.19 12.70
CA VAL A 63 4.37 -6.95 11.35
C VAL A 63 3.23 -6.51 10.46
N PHE A 64 3.37 -5.36 9.82
CA PHE A 64 2.41 -4.85 8.84
C PHE A 64 3.12 -3.93 7.84
N GLY A 65 2.49 -3.71 6.69
CA GLY A 65 2.93 -2.80 5.65
C GLY A 65 2.04 -1.56 5.57
N MET A 66 2.66 -0.48 5.13
CA MET A 66 2.05 0.81 4.81
C MET A 66 2.53 1.20 3.43
N LEU A 67 1.61 1.26 2.47
CA LEU A 67 1.90 1.61 1.08
C LEU A 67 1.18 2.91 0.76
N ALA A 68 1.87 3.95 0.32
CA ALA A 68 1.27 5.10 -0.36
C ALA A 68 1.59 4.97 -1.85
N VAL A 69 0.57 4.99 -2.69
CA VAL A 69 0.66 4.71 -4.12
C VAL A 69 0.29 5.97 -4.89
N ASP A 70 1.25 6.44 -5.68
CA ASP A 70 1.15 7.58 -6.61
C ASP A 70 0.53 8.86 -6.05
N ASP A 71 0.70 9.10 -4.74
CA ASP A 71 0.09 10.21 -4.00
C ASP A 71 -1.46 10.25 -4.06
N GLU A 72 -2.11 9.16 -4.49
CA GLU A 72 -3.57 9.08 -4.64
C GLU A 72 -4.24 8.31 -3.51
N PHE A 73 -3.67 7.18 -3.08
CA PHE A 73 -4.26 6.35 -2.02
C PHE A 73 -3.19 5.63 -1.19
N PHE A 74 -3.62 5.05 -0.07
CA PHE A 74 -2.78 4.17 0.74
C PHE A 74 -3.43 2.83 1.04
N ILE A 75 -2.58 1.83 1.27
CA ILE A 75 -2.94 0.48 1.69
C ILE A 75 -2.25 0.17 3.02
N LEU A 76 -3.04 -0.33 3.98
CA LEU A 76 -2.54 -1.03 5.16
C LEU A 76 -2.71 -2.52 4.96
N LEU A 77 -1.64 -3.28 5.15
CA LEU A 77 -1.68 -4.74 5.02
C LEU A 77 -0.99 -5.43 6.19
N ARG A 78 -1.66 -6.41 6.78
CA ARG A 78 -1.16 -7.12 7.96
C ARG A 78 -1.31 -8.63 7.80
N PRO A 79 -0.21 -9.37 7.61
CA PRO A 79 -0.26 -10.82 7.56
C PRO A 79 -0.83 -11.40 8.85
N ALA A 80 -1.78 -12.32 8.72
CA ALA A 80 -2.42 -13.02 9.85
C ALA A 80 -2.43 -14.54 9.59
N PRO A 81 -2.59 -15.38 10.63
CA PRO A 81 -2.76 -16.81 10.44
C PRO A 81 -3.96 -17.09 9.52
N GLY A 82 -3.70 -17.66 8.34
CA GLY A 82 -4.74 -18.02 7.38
C GLY A 82 -5.13 -16.92 6.36
N GLY A 83 -4.44 -15.78 6.34
CA GLY A 83 -4.75 -14.72 5.38
C GLY A 83 -3.90 -13.46 5.54
N VAL A 84 -4.54 -12.32 5.27
CA VAL A 84 -4.02 -10.97 5.46
C VAL A 84 -5.21 -10.08 5.80
N ALA A 85 -5.06 -9.21 6.79
CA ALA A 85 -6.00 -8.11 7.00
C ALA A 85 -5.57 -6.94 6.12
N LEU A 86 -6.50 -6.39 5.34
CA LEU A 86 -6.26 -5.30 4.41
C LEU A 86 -7.19 -4.14 4.72
N MET A 87 -6.69 -2.94 4.47
CA MET A 87 -7.49 -1.73 4.42
C MET A 87 -6.94 -0.85 3.30
N LEU A 88 -7.85 -0.35 2.47
CA LEU A 88 -7.60 0.55 1.35
C LEU A 88 -8.30 1.87 1.67
N SER A 89 -7.58 2.99 1.54
CA SER A 89 -8.12 4.31 1.86
C SER A 89 -9.18 4.78 0.87
N ASP A 90 -9.01 4.41 -0.40
CA ASP A 90 -9.90 4.76 -1.49
C ASP A 90 -10.07 3.59 -2.46
N ALA A 91 -11.29 3.09 -2.55
CA ALA A 91 -11.66 2.00 -3.44
C ALA A 91 -11.87 2.45 -4.90
N ALA A 92 -12.11 3.73 -5.17
CA ALA A 92 -12.24 4.24 -6.54
C ALA A 92 -10.93 4.04 -7.33
N ALA A 93 -9.78 4.08 -6.64
CA ALA A 93 -8.47 3.76 -7.20
C ALA A 93 -8.38 2.39 -7.91
N ALA A 94 -9.29 1.45 -7.64
CA ALA A 94 -9.34 0.18 -8.37
C ALA A 94 -9.67 0.32 -9.87
N LEU A 95 -10.19 1.48 -10.31
CA LEU A 95 -10.40 1.77 -11.73
C LEU A 95 -9.07 1.96 -12.49
N ASP A 96 -8.07 2.54 -11.82
CA ASP A 96 -6.82 2.97 -12.43
C ASP A 96 -5.61 2.12 -12.00
N TYR A 97 -5.69 1.44 -10.84
CA TYR A 97 -4.56 0.71 -10.24
C TYR A 97 -4.87 -0.76 -9.98
N ASP A 98 -4.09 -1.63 -10.64
CA ASP A 98 -4.16 -3.09 -10.47
C ASP A 98 -4.02 -3.51 -9.00
N ILE A 99 -3.14 -2.86 -8.22
CA ILE A 99 -2.96 -3.19 -6.80
C ILE A 99 -4.21 -2.89 -5.96
N ALA A 100 -4.96 -1.83 -6.27
CA ALA A 100 -6.20 -1.50 -5.59
C ALA A 100 -7.31 -2.49 -5.97
N ALA A 101 -7.38 -2.87 -7.25
CA ALA A 101 -8.28 -3.93 -7.72
C ALA A 101 -7.99 -5.27 -7.02
N ASP A 102 -6.72 -5.66 -6.90
CA ASP A 102 -6.30 -6.86 -6.16
C ASP A 102 -6.74 -6.82 -4.68
N VAL A 103 -6.69 -5.65 -4.04
CA VAL A 103 -7.17 -5.46 -2.67
C VAL A 103 -8.68 -5.68 -2.58
N LEU A 104 -9.47 -5.09 -3.48
CA LEU A 104 -10.93 -5.28 -3.49
C LEU A 104 -11.32 -6.74 -3.76
N ASP A 105 -10.64 -7.40 -4.70
CA ASP A 105 -10.83 -8.81 -5.00
C ASP A 105 -10.57 -9.70 -3.78
N LEU A 106 -9.50 -9.43 -3.03
CA LEU A 106 -9.18 -10.19 -1.83
C LEU A 106 -10.18 -9.93 -0.69
N LEU A 107 -10.67 -8.70 -0.58
CA LEU A 107 -11.73 -8.30 0.35
C LEU A 107 -13.12 -8.79 -0.07
N ARG A 108 -13.28 -9.22 -1.34
CA ARG A 108 -14.56 -9.56 -1.99
C ARG A 108 -15.54 -8.40 -1.96
N VAL A 109 -15.02 -7.20 -2.22
CA VAL A 109 -15.80 -5.98 -2.40
C VAL A 109 -16.01 -5.79 -3.89
N ASP A 110 -17.22 -5.40 -4.29
CA ASP A 110 -17.51 -5.11 -5.68
C ASP A 110 -16.71 -3.86 -6.11
N PRO A 111 -16.09 -3.87 -7.30
CA PRO A 111 -15.33 -2.72 -7.78
C PRO A 111 -16.25 -1.50 -8.03
N PRO A 112 -15.70 -0.28 -7.99
CA PRO A 112 -16.38 0.94 -8.46
C PRO A 112 -16.96 0.77 -9.87
N ASP A 113 -18.08 1.43 -10.14
CA ASP A 113 -18.54 1.63 -11.52
C ASP A 113 -17.61 2.63 -12.24
N GLU A 114 -17.48 2.53 -13.56
CA GLU A 114 -16.56 3.41 -14.35
C GLU A 114 -16.89 4.91 -14.28
N ASP A 115 -18.10 5.27 -13.85
CA ASP A 115 -18.55 6.66 -13.68
C ASP A 115 -18.62 7.10 -12.20
N ASP A 116 -18.09 6.29 -11.27
CA ASP A 116 -18.15 6.54 -9.83
C ASP A 116 -16.83 7.14 -9.31
N ASP A 117 -16.87 8.45 -9.03
CA ASP A 117 -15.76 9.21 -8.44
C ASP A 117 -15.89 9.35 -6.90
N GLU A 118 -16.81 8.62 -6.25
CA GLU A 118 -16.95 8.68 -4.79
C GLU A 118 -15.68 8.10 -4.13
N LEU A 119 -15.13 8.79 -3.13
CA LEU A 119 -14.01 8.29 -2.35
C LEU A 119 -14.56 7.54 -1.14
N TRP A 120 -14.24 6.24 -1.01
CA TRP A 120 -14.59 5.47 0.18
C TRP A 120 -13.52 4.45 0.57
N PRO A 121 -13.31 4.25 1.88
CA PRO A 121 -12.44 3.19 2.34
C PRO A 121 -13.05 1.80 2.17
N ALA A 122 -12.19 0.82 1.90
CA ALA A 122 -12.54 -0.59 1.89
C ALA A 122 -11.68 -1.41 2.87
N GLY A 123 -12.25 -2.46 3.45
CA GLY A 123 -11.53 -3.40 4.30
C GLY A 123 -11.64 -3.13 5.80
N ASP A 124 -10.60 -3.49 6.56
CA ASP A 124 -10.60 -3.50 8.02
C ASP A 124 -10.04 -2.22 8.62
N LEU A 125 -10.92 -1.28 8.98
CA LEU A 125 -10.54 -0.08 9.72
C LEU A 125 -9.96 -0.39 11.12
N GLY A 126 -10.17 -1.60 11.64
CA GLY A 126 -9.59 -2.07 12.90
C GLY A 126 -8.19 -2.67 12.77
N VAL A 127 -7.55 -2.64 11.59
CA VAL A 127 -6.29 -3.36 11.31
C VAL A 127 -5.13 -2.98 12.25
N LEU A 128 -5.16 -1.78 12.84
CA LEU A 128 -4.17 -1.26 13.80
C LEU A 128 -4.73 -1.06 15.23
N ALA A 129 -5.92 -1.56 15.54
CA ALA A 129 -6.60 -1.31 16.82
C ALA A 129 -5.81 -1.81 18.04
N ASP A 130 -5.16 -2.97 17.93
CA ASP A 130 -4.28 -3.52 18.98
C ASP A 130 -2.94 -2.79 19.13
N LEU A 131 -2.60 -1.91 18.18
CA LEU A 131 -1.40 -1.08 18.19
C LEU A 131 -1.67 0.33 18.72
N GLY A 132 -2.91 0.63 19.11
CA GLY A 132 -3.30 1.90 19.70
C GLY A 132 -4.03 2.85 18.75
N LEU A 133 -4.39 2.41 17.55
CA LEU A 133 -5.22 3.19 16.60
C LEU A 133 -6.58 2.52 16.39
N PRO A 134 -7.63 2.91 17.13
CA PRO A 134 -8.97 2.36 16.96
C PRO A 134 -9.58 2.69 15.59
N ALA A 135 -10.53 1.87 15.14
CA ALA A 135 -11.19 2.05 13.85
C ALA A 135 -11.80 3.44 13.63
N ALA A 136 -12.42 4.02 14.66
CA ALA A 136 -12.98 5.37 14.57
C ALA A 136 -11.90 6.45 14.37
N GLU A 137 -10.70 6.27 14.92
CA GLU A 137 -9.59 7.20 14.69
C GLU A 137 -8.96 7.01 13.32
N LEU A 138 -8.82 5.76 12.86
CA LEU A 138 -8.35 5.49 11.50
C LEU A 138 -9.32 6.09 10.46
N GLN A 139 -10.63 5.90 10.65
CA GLN A 139 -11.65 6.51 9.79
C GLN A 139 -11.47 8.02 9.66
N VAL A 140 -11.25 8.73 10.78
CA VAL A 140 -11.04 10.19 10.74
C VAL A 140 -9.81 10.58 9.94
N ILE A 141 -8.73 9.78 9.97
CA ILE A 141 -7.52 10.06 9.19
C ILE A 141 -7.78 9.83 7.69
N VAL A 142 -8.53 8.78 7.36
CA VAL A 142 -8.86 8.43 5.98
C VAL A 142 -9.80 9.44 5.34
N ASP A 143 -10.78 9.91 6.09
CA ASP A 143 -11.76 10.90 5.63
C ASP A 143 -11.13 12.30 5.46
N ASP A 144 -9.87 12.49 5.88
CA ASP A 144 -9.12 13.74 5.71
C ASP A 144 -8.52 13.82 4.31
N VAL A 145 -9.37 14.14 3.33
CA VAL A 145 -9.04 14.26 1.90
C VAL A 145 -8.15 15.48 1.57
N ASP A 146 -7.88 16.35 2.54
CA ASP A 146 -6.97 17.49 2.37
C ASP A 146 -5.50 17.06 2.50
N LEU A 147 -5.24 15.84 2.98
CA LEU A 147 -3.91 15.29 3.21
C LEU A 147 -3.50 14.33 2.10
N TYR A 148 -2.21 14.36 1.75
CA TYR A 148 -1.64 13.34 0.88
C TYR A 148 -1.56 11.98 1.61
N PRO A 149 -1.53 10.86 0.87
CA PRO A 149 -1.48 9.53 1.48
C PRO A 149 -0.28 9.31 2.41
N ASP A 150 0.90 9.86 2.10
CA ASP A 150 2.07 9.78 2.97
C ASP A 150 1.91 10.59 4.27
N GLU A 151 1.20 11.72 4.23
CA GLU A 151 0.86 12.53 5.40
C GLU A 151 -0.15 11.80 6.30
N GLN A 152 -1.17 11.17 5.70
CA GLN A 152 -2.11 10.31 6.42
C GLN A 152 -1.37 9.13 7.10
N LEU A 153 -0.45 8.47 6.38
CA LEU A 153 0.41 7.43 6.92
C LEU A 153 1.32 7.95 8.06
N GLN A 154 1.84 9.16 7.97
CA GLN A 154 2.61 9.78 9.04
C GLN A 154 1.76 10.03 10.30
N MET A 155 0.51 10.44 10.15
CA MET A 155 -0.44 10.55 11.26
C MET A 155 -0.72 9.20 11.91
N ILE A 156 -0.94 8.16 11.10
CA ILE A 156 -1.12 6.77 11.58
C ILE A 156 0.11 6.32 12.38
N ALA A 157 1.31 6.54 11.85
CA ALA A 157 2.57 6.20 12.52
C ALA A 157 2.72 6.91 13.88
N SER A 158 2.38 8.20 13.92
CA SER A 158 2.43 9.01 15.13
C SER A 158 1.46 8.49 16.21
N ARG A 159 0.23 8.12 15.83
CA ARG A 159 -0.78 7.58 16.76
C ARG A 159 -0.41 6.21 17.32
N CYS A 160 0.20 5.35 16.49
CA CYS A 160 0.68 4.03 16.91
C CYS A 160 2.01 4.08 17.69
N GLY A 161 2.65 5.25 17.79
CA GLY A 161 3.86 5.46 18.56
C GLY A 161 5.17 5.06 17.86
N PHE A 162 5.18 5.05 16.52
CA PHE A 162 6.38 4.82 15.70
C PHE A 162 6.67 5.97 14.71
N GLY A 163 6.09 7.15 14.94
CA GLY A 163 6.24 8.31 14.07
C GLY A 163 7.70 8.73 13.86
N ASP A 164 8.55 8.63 14.89
CA ASP A 164 9.97 8.98 14.79
C ASP A 164 10.74 8.02 13.86
N GLU A 165 10.46 6.71 13.94
CA GLU A 165 11.05 5.71 13.06
C GLU A 165 10.58 5.87 11.61
N PHE A 166 9.30 6.20 11.42
CA PHE A 166 8.73 6.45 10.10
C PHE A 166 9.32 7.71 9.46
N ALA A 167 9.36 8.83 10.18
CA ALA A 167 9.94 10.08 9.70
C ALA A 167 11.42 9.93 9.31
N ARG A 168 12.21 9.21 10.11
CA ARG A 168 13.61 8.90 9.77
C ARG A 168 13.76 8.11 8.48
N LEU A 169 12.82 7.20 8.18
CA LEU A 169 12.84 6.44 6.94
C LEU A 169 12.48 7.34 5.75
N LEU A 170 11.47 8.21 5.89
CA LEU A 170 11.12 9.19 4.85
C LEU A 170 12.32 10.08 4.50
N ASP A 171 12.99 10.63 5.51
CA ASP A 171 14.19 11.45 5.33
C ASP A 171 15.30 10.71 4.56
N GLN A 172 15.39 9.39 4.69
CA GLN A 172 16.39 8.57 4.00
C GLN A 172 16.00 8.29 2.54
N LEU A 173 14.71 8.15 2.25
CA LEU A 173 14.22 7.90 0.89
C LEU A 173 14.22 9.15 0.02
N GLN A 174 14.21 10.34 0.62
CA GLN A 174 14.27 11.64 -0.07
C GLN A 174 15.69 12.17 -0.33
N GLN A 175 16.74 11.42 0.05
CA GLN A 175 18.16 11.79 -0.11
C GLN A 175 18.83 11.07 -1.28
#